data_AF-A0A9P9FKV4-F1
#
_entry.id   AF-A0A9P9FKV4-F1
#
_cell.length_a   1.000
_cell.length_b   1.000
_cell.length_c   1.000
_cell.angle_alpha   90.00
_cell.angle_beta   90.00
_cell.angle_gamma   90.00
#
_symmetry.space_group_name_H-M   'P 1'
#
loop_
_entity.id
_entity.type
_entity.pdbx_description
1 polymer ?
#
loop_
_entity_poly.entity_id
_entity_poly.type
_entity_poly.pdbx_seq_one_letter_code
_entity_poly.pdbx_strand_id
1 'polypeptide(L)'
;MIYVTRRMRRRLISQSIILLVFFIIFYSILPLHSPIRLAITFNASRLFNAVRGATTDRDAWLWTGPRYPVDLYADVGYLIKTGYGTRHRVPDQLAAFAHTGGILGEEGRSFLVVGDWTTVNETDAKVIGVPVHDAIRKVTETKIRGSVEDYPRLVKYKSLQDQLEAGDEAKALEIGQQYGWELDALKFIMGMEMIYKQMSYKKWYIILDDDTFLIRPSLELLLSHLDPKKAHYIGNAVGDYKGRFAHGGSGIIISGVAMRLLFEHPGIVEEAYAESMKETWGDRLVATTLQKLGIYLEESYNHHFNGEPPSITRIWGDRFCSPLVSFHGLRKPGEMVHVGKTLATVEDPVRWRDVWEMFGGSPISELANSQTRLSADHVGKADEHTRTWGDVQSAEACQAKCQEHGRRCLAWTYEQGVRRCNLSPWLLLGADEAMQKTSGVNWPQVKKLQGTC
;
A
#
# COMPACT_ATOMS: atom_id res chain seq x y z
N MET A 1 5.30 -38.11 -38.51
CA MET A 1 4.78 -36.93 -39.23
C MET A 1 3.27 -37.13 -39.40
N ILE A 2 2.43 -36.53 -38.55
CA ILE A 2 0.98 -36.79 -38.56
C ILE A 2 0.38 -36.05 -39.76
N TYR A 3 -0.08 -36.79 -40.77
CA TYR A 3 -0.77 -36.24 -41.95
C TYR A 3 -2.18 -35.78 -41.56
N VAL A 4 -2.31 -34.50 -41.21
CA VAL A 4 -3.61 -33.88 -40.92
C VAL A 4 -4.32 -33.55 -42.24
N THR A 5 -5.38 -34.28 -42.58
CA THR A 5 -6.15 -34.03 -43.81
C THR A 5 -6.80 -32.64 -43.80
N ARG A 6 -6.97 -32.02 -44.98
CA ARG A 6 -7.61 -30.69 -45.13
C ARG A 6 -9.00 -30.62 -44.48
N ARG A 7 -9.74 -31.74 -44.48
CA ARG A 7 -11.05 -31.90 -43.83
C ARG A 7 -10.94 -31.93 -42.31
N MET A 8 -9.93 -32.61 -41.76
CA MET A 8 -9.65 -32.64 -40.31
C MET A 8 -9.19 -31.26 -39.81
N ARG A 9 -8.35 -30.56 -40.58
CA ARG A 9 -7.94 -29.17 -40.26
C ARG A 9 -9.13 -28.21 -40.21
N ARG A 10 -10.07 -28.29 -41.17
CA ARG A 10 -11.30 -27.47 -41.15
C ARG A 10 -12.20 -27.79 -39.95
N ARG A 11 -12.35 -29.06 -39.57
CA ARG A 11 -13.11 -29.47 -38.38
C ARG A 11 -12.46 -28.97 -37.10
N LEU A 12 -11.14 -29.09 -36.96
CA LEU A 12 -10.39 -28.56 -35.82
C LEU A 12 -10.55 -27.05 -35.71
N ILE A 13 -10.39 -26.30 -36.81
CA ILE A 13 -10.60 -24.84 -36.82
C ILE A 13 -12.04 -24.50 -36.40
N SER A 14 -13.04 -25.18 -36.95
CA SER A 14 -14.45 -24.96 -36.58
C SER A 14 -14.71 -25.26 -35.11
N GLN A 15 -14.17 -26.36 -34.57
CA GLN A 15 -14.29 -26.71 -33.16
C GLN A 15 -13.57 -25.69 -32.26
N SER A 16 -12.38 -25.22 -32.65
CA SER A 16 -11.67 -24.15 -31.93
C SER A 16 -12.45 -22.85 -31.92
N ILE A 17 -13.11 -22.48 -33.04
CA ILE A 17 -13.97 -21.28 -33.08
C ILE A 17 -15.18 -21.45 -32.17
N ILE A 18 -15.86 -22.62 -32.19
CA ILE A 18 -17.01 -22.90 -31.31
C ILE A 18 -16.58 -22.82 -29.84
N LEU A 19 -15.44 -23.43 -29.48
CA LEU A 19 -14.89 -23.37 -28.14
C LEU A 19 -14.57 -21.93 -27.74
N LEU A 20 -13.92 -21.17 -28.61
CA LEU A 20 -13.61 -19.76 -28.36
C LEU A 20 -14.87 -18.93 -28.11
N VAL A 21 -15.89 -19.09 -28.96
CA VAL A 21 -17.19 -18.41 -28.80
C VAL A 21 -17.85 -18.84 -27.49
N PHE A 22 -17.84 -20.12 -27.15
CA PHE A 22 -18.35 -20.62 -25.88
C PHE A 22 -17.61 -20.00 -24.69
N PHE A 23 -16.27 -19.95 -24.73
CA PHE A 23 -15.48 -19.32 -23.67
C PHE A 23 -15.75 -17.82 -23.55
N ILE A 24 -15.94 -17.11 -24.66
CA ILE A 24 -16.28 -15.68 -24.65
C ILE A 24 -17.66 -15.48 -24.02
N ILE A 25 -18.68 -16.23 -24.45
CA ILE A 25 -20.04 -16.15 -23.90
C ILE A 25 -20.01 -16.49 -22.40
N PHE A 26 -19.38 -17.61 -22.04
CA PHE A 26 -19.24 -18.05 -20.65
C PHE A 26 -18.52 -16.99 -19.81
N TYR A 27 -17.43 -16.44 -20.32
CA TYR A 27 -16.72 -15.36 -19.66
C TYR A 27 -17.64 -14.15 -19.47
N SER A 28 -18.39 -13.71 -20.50
CA SER A 28 -19.27 -12.53 -20.48
C SER A 28 -20.47 -12.64 -19.53
N ILE A 29 -21.00 -13.83 -19.26
CA ILE A 29 -22.13 -14.02 -18.32
C ILE A 29 -21.71 -14.17 -16.86
N LEU A 30 -20.45 -14.52 -16.59
CA LEU A 30 -19.97 -14.68 -15.21
C LEU A 30 -20.04 -13.36 -14.44
N PRO A 31 -20.36 -13.38 -13.13
CA PRO A 31 -20.20 -12.21 -12.28
C PRO A 31 -18.77 -11.67 -12.32
N LEU A 32 -18.62 -10.34 -12.28
CA LEU A 32 -17.32 -9.65 -12.34
C LEU A 32 -16.38 -10.07 -11.21
N HIS A 33 -16.93 -10.41 -10.05
CA HIS A 33 -16.20 -10.90 -8.88
C HIS A 33 -16.14 -12.44 -8.79
N SER A 34 -16.53 -13.17 -9.84
CA SER A 34 -16.46 -14.63 -9.81
C SER A 34 -15.00 -15.12 -9.75
N PRO A 35 -14.69 -16.20 -9.00
CA PRO A 35 -13.32 -16.71 -8.87
C PRO A 35 -12.64 -17.01 -10.21
N ILE A 36 -13.41 -17.42 -11.23
CA ILE A 36 -12.91 -17.68 -12.58
C ILE A 36 -12.45 -16.38 -13.25
N ARG A 37 -13.27 -15.33 -13.24
CA ARG A 37 -12.89 -14.03 -13.81
C ARG A 37 -11.71 -13.41 -13.07
N LEU A 38 -11.71 -13.51 -11.74
CA LEU A 38 -10.60 -13.02 -10.92
C LEU A 38 -9.30 -13.77 -11.24
N ALA A 39 -9.33 -15.10 -11.36
CA ALA A 39 -8.17 -15.89 -11.74
C ALA A 39 -7.64 -15.51 -13.14
N ILE A 40 -8.53 -15.33 -14.13
CA ILE A 40 -8.13 -14.91 -15.48
C ILE A 40 -7.47 -13.53 -15.43
N THR A 41 -8.12 -12.56 -14.79
CA THR A 41 -7.65 -11.17 -14.68
C THR A 41 -6.31 -11.09 -13.96
N PHE A 42 -6.16 -11.80 -12.85
CA PHE A 42 -4.93 -11.90 -12.07
C PHE A 42 -3.77 -12.46 -12.90
N ASN A 43 -3.99 -13.60 -13.57
CA ASN A 43 -2.93 -14.23 -14.37
C ASN A 43 -2.58 -13.41 -15.62
N ALA A 44 -3.57 -12.77 -16.26
CA ALA A 44 -3.35 -11.87 -17.39
C ALA A 44 -2.53 -10.63 -16.98
N SER A 45 -2.88 -10.01 -15.84
CA SER A 45 -2.15 -8.88 -15.26
C SER A 45 -0.69 -9.25 -14.95
N ARG A 46 -0.47 -10.40 -14.29
CA ARG A 46 0.89 -10.89 -13.99
C ARG A 46 1.72 -11.18 -15.24
N LEU A 47 1.12 -11.79 -16.26
CA LEU A 47 1.79 -12.04 -17.53
C LEU A 47 2.17 -10.73 -18.21
N PHE A 48 1.23 -9.78 -18.29
CA PHE A 48 1.47 -8.47 -18.88
C PHE A 48 2.58 -7.71 -18.15
N ASN A 49 2.54 -7.68 -16.81
CA ASN A 49 3.56 -7.04 -15.99
C ASN A 49 4.93 -7.72 -16.11
N ALA A 50 4.99 -9.05 -16.22
CA ALA A 50 6.24 -9.76 -16.46
C ALA A 50 6.85 -9.42 -17.82
N VAL A 51 6.02 -9.31 -18.87
CA VAL A 51 6.47 -8.92 -20.21
C VAL A 51 6.93 -7.45 -20.23
N ARG A 52 6.16 -6.54 -19.64
CA ARG A 52 6.50 -5.11 -19.56
C ARG A 52 7.76 -4.88 -18.72
N GLY A 53 7.89 -5.59 -17.60
CA GLY A 53 9.05 -5.52 -16.71
C GLY A 53 10.33 -6.14 -17.29
N ALA A 54 10.25 -6.85 -18.41
CA ALA A 54 11.42 -7.36 -19.14
C ALA A 54 12.00 -6.32 -20.14
N THR A 55 11.35 -5.16 -20.31
CA THR A 55 11.87 -4.03 -21.09
C THR A 55 12.85 -3.19 -20.27
N THR A 56 13.68 -2.37 -20.92
CA THR A 56 14.85 -1.71 -20.31
C THR A 56 14.51 -0.64 -19.26
N ASP A 57 13.28 -0.11 -19.24
CA ASP A 57 12.79 0.79 -18.19
C ASP A 57 11.25 0.69 -18.11
N ARG A 58 10.74 0.08 -17.03
CA ARG A 58 9.29 -0.11 -16.84
C ARG A 58 8.54 1.21 -16.54
N ASP A 59 9.26 2.22 -16.05
CA ASP A 59 8.72 3.50 -15.60
C ASP A 59 9.06 4.66 -16.55
N ALA A 60 9.67 4.37 -17.70
CA ALA A 60 10.01 5.35 -18.74
C ALA A 60 8.84 6.29 -19.13
N TRP A 61 7.61 5.78 -19.01
CA TRP A 61 6.39 6.54 -19.31
C TRP A 61 6.14 7.71 -18.35
N LEU A 62 6.66 7.67 -17.12
CA LEU A 62 6.56 8.76 -16.14
C LEU A 62 7.49 9.93 -16.47
N TRP A 63 8.53 9.71 -17.29
CA TRP A 63 9.48 10.74 -17.69
C TRP A 63 9.09 11.44 -19.00
N THR A 64 7.88 11.19 -19.48
CA THR A 64 7.29 11.91 -20.61
C THR A 64 6.50 13.13 -20.11
N GLY A 65 6.08 14.02 -21.01
CA GLY A 65 5.26 15.16 -20.58
C GLY A 65 3.93 14.71 -19.97
N PRO A 66 3.50 15.26 -18.82
CA PRO A 66 2.26 14.87 -18.16
C PRO A 66 1.06 15.17 -19.06
N ARG A 67 0.13 14.21 -19.16
CA ARG A 67 -1.08 14.35 -19.99
C ARG A 67 -2.28 14.88 -19.22
N TYR A 68 -2.27 14.73 -17.90
CA TYR A 68 -3.39 15.05 -17.02
C TYR A 68 -2.87 15.84 -15.82
N PRO A 69 -2.47 17.12 -15.97
CA PRO A 69 -1.99 17.93 -14.86
C PRO A 69 -2.92 17.81 -13.64
N VAL A 70 -2.31 17.66 -12.47
CA VAL A 70 -3.00 17.45 -11.19
C VAL A 70 -2.56 18.52 -10.22
N ASP A 71 -3.53 19.14 -9.57
CA ASP A 71 -3.31 19.97 -8.39
C ASP A 71 -3.72 19.13 -7.17
N LEU A 72 -2.76 18.71 -6.35
CA LEU A 72 -3.04 17.84 -5.20
C LEU A 72 -4.03 18.46 -4.20
N TYR A 73 -4.03 19.78 -4.04
CA TYR A 73 -4.94 20.48 -3.16
C TYR A 73 -6.37 20.48 -3.74
N ALA A 74 -6.50 20.85 -5.01
CA ALA A 74 -7.82 21.02 -5.64
C ALA A 74 -8.44 19.70 -6.10
N ASP A 75 -7.65 18.79 -6.67
CA ASP A 75 -8.13 17.62 -7.40
C ASP A 75 -8.25 16.35 -6.55
N VAL A 76 -7.60 16.31 -5.37
CA VAL A 76 -7.56 15.11 -4.51
C VAL A 76 -8.38 15.32 -3.24
N GLY A 77 -9.13 14.28 -2.85
CA GLY A 77 -9.79 14.15 -1.56
C GLY A 77 -9.07 13.11 -0.71
N TYR A 78 -8.50 13.50 0.43
CA TYR A 78 -7.78 12.60 1.33
C TYR A 78 -8.70 12.10 2.46
N LEU A 79 -8.86 10.78 2.58
CA LEU A 79 -9.57 10.14 3.68
C LEU A 79 -8.55 9.57 4.66
N ILE A 80 -8.39 10.21 5.81
CA ILE A 80 -7.50 9.74 6.88
C ILE A 80 -8.33 8.91 7.85
N LYS A 81 -7.89 7.69 8.11
CA LYS A 81 -8.48 6.80 9.12
C LYS A 81 -7.61 6.76 10.37
N THR A 82 -8.25 6.85 11.52
CA THR A 82 -7.61 6.75 12.84
C THR A 82 -8.48 5.90 13.78
N GLY A 83 -7.94 5.46 14.90
CA GLY A 83 -8.71 4.93 16.02
C GLY A 83 -8.45 5.73 17.31
N TYR A 84 -9.33 5.62 18.29
CA TYR A 84 -9.14 6.31 19.56
C TYR A 84 -7.80 5.92 20.21
N GLY A 85 -7.39 4.65 20.08
CA GLY A 85 -6.10 4.14 20.55
C GLY A 85 -4.86 4.75 19.87
N THR A 86 -5.01 5.31 18.67
CA THR A 86 -3.92 5.83 17.83
C THR A 86 -4.05 7.32 17.51
N ARG A 87 -5.09 7.98 18.05
CA ARG A 87 -5.47 9.39 17.77
C ARG A 87 -4.32 10.41 17.87
N HIS A 88 -3.35 10.15 18.74
CA HIS A 88 -2.16 10.98 18.93
C HIS A 88 -1.28 11.11 17.66
N ARG A 89 -1.45 10.23 16.67
CA ARG A 89 -0.69 10.27 15.41
C ARG A 89 -1.24 11.26 14.39
N VAL A 90 -2.53 11.61 14.48
CA VAL A 90 -3.16 12.55 13.54
C VAL A 90 -2.45 13.91 13.54
N PRO A 91 -2.18 14.56 14.68
CA PRO A 91 -1.41 15.81 14.71
C PRO A 91 -0.02 15.69 14.06
N ASP A 92 0.70 14.59 14.31
CA ASP A 92 2.02 14.34 13.75
C ASP A 92 1.95 14.20 12.21
N GLN A 93 0.93 13.52 11.70
CA GLN A 93 0.68 13.37 10.26
C GLN A 93 0.34 14.72 9.60
N LEU A 94 -0.54 15.52 10.22
CA LEU A 94 -0.88 16.85 9.73
C LEU A 94 0.35 17.77 9.69
N ALA A 95 1.15 17.77 10.75
CA ALA A 95 2.40 18.54 10.83
C ALA A 95 3.41 18.10 9.76
N ALA A 96 3.54 16.80 9.52
CA ALA A 96 4.43 16.27 8.50
C ALA A 96 4.01 16.70 7.08
N PHE A 97 2.72 16.69 6.75
CA PHE A 97 2.24 17.18 5.46
C PHE A 97 2.32 18.70 5.30
N ALA A 98 2.19 19.46 6.39
CA ALA A 98 2.44 20.90 6.37
C ALA A 98 3.90 21.23 6.00
N HIS A 99 4.86 20.38 6.38
CA HIS A 99 6.26 20.54 6.00
C HIS A 99 6.54 20.26 4.52
N THR A 100 5.74 19.43 3.84
CA THR A 100 5.97 19.01 2.44
C THR A 100 5.08 19.72 1.43
N GLY A 101 4.84 21.01 1.64
CA GLY A 101 4.05 21.85 0.74
C GLY A 101 2.54 21.83 1.01
N GLY A 102 2.09 21.23 2.12
CA GLY A 102 0.70 21.29 2.54
C GLY A 102 -0.25 20.57 1.59
N ILE A 103 0.08 19.32 1.22
CA ILE A 103 -0.80 18.54 0.31
C ILE A 103 -2.20 18.32 0.89
N LEU A 104 -2.30 18.32 2.22
CA LEU A 104 -3.57 18.38 2.91
C LEU A 104 -4.02 19.85 2.94
N GLY A 105 -5.08 20.13 2.18
CA GLY A 105 -5.69 21.45 2.15
C GLY A 105 -6.55 21.75 3.37
N GLU A 106 -7.71 22.36 3.17
CA GLU A 106 -8.68 22.58 4.26
C GLU A 106 -9.48 21.31 4.58
N GLU A 107 -9.69 21.02 5.88
CA GLU A 107 -10.59 19.96 6.32
C GLU A 107 -12.00 20.21 5.80
N GLY A 108 -12.67 19.14 5.39
CA GLY A 108 -14.00 19.20 4.82
C GLY A 108 -14.09 19.75 3.40
N ARG A 109 -12.97 20.20 2.81
CA ARG A 109 -12.85 20.51 1.37
C ARG A 109 -11.84 19.65 0.63
N SER A 110 -10.74 19.32 1.29
CA SER A 110 -9.62 18.58 0.68
C SER A 110 -9.31 17.28 1.42
N PHE A 111 -9.61 17.20 2.72
CA PHE A 111 -9.48 15.95 3.46
C PHE A 111 -10.58 15.78 4.52
N LEU A 112 -10.78 14.55 4.96
CA LEU A 112 -11.70 14.15 6.03
C LEU A 112 -10.97 13.17 6.96
N VAL A 113 -11.10 13.35 8.27
CA VAL A 113 -10.58 12.39 9.26
C VAL A 113 -11.74 11.58 9.84
N VAL A 114 -11.70 10.27 9.71
CA VAL A 114 -12.71 9.36 10.26
C VAL A 114 -12.13 8.44 11.32
N GLY A 115 -12.94 8.16 12.35
CA GLY A 115 -12.55 7.34 13.48
C GLY A 115 -13.66 6.45 14.00
N ASP A 116 -13.41 5.88 15.18
CA ASP A 116 -14.37 5.16 16.03
C ASP A 116 -14.84 6.02 17.21
N TRP A 117 -14.69 7.34 17.08
CA TRP A 117 -15.23 8.34 18.01
C TRP A 117 -15.47 9.65 17.25
N THR A 118 -16.22 10.55 17.88
CA THR A 118 -16.31 11.94 17.44
C THR A 118 -15.52 12.81 18.40
N THR A 119 -14.79 13.80 17.90
CA THR A 119 -14.21 14.86 18.75
C THR A 119 -15.35 15.57 19.48
N VAL A 120 -15.53 15.27 20.77
CA VAL A 120 -16.70 15.70 21.57
C VAL A 120 -16.44 16.96 22.40
N ASN A 121 -15.20 17.20 22.85
CA ASN A 121 -14.87 18.29 23.78
C ASN A 121 -13.77 19.19 23.22
N GLU A 122 -13.77 20.48 23.61
CA GLU A 122 -12.78 21.48 23.17
C GLU A 122 -11.33 21.04 23.39
N THR A 123 -11.07 20.24 24.43
CA THR A 123 -9.73 19.72 24.75
C THR A 123 -9.27 18.69 23.70
N ASP A 124 -10.11 17.72 23.34
CA ASP A 124 -9.78 16.69 22.34
C ASP A 124 -9.65 17.33 20.95
N ALA A 125 -10.54 18.27 20.62
CA ALA A 125 -10.43 19.05 19.39
C ALA A 125 -9.15 19.90 19.33
N LYS A 126 -8.71 20.49 20.46
CA LYS A 126 -7.43 21.22 20.55
C LYS A 126 -6.23 20.30 20.41
N VAL A 127 -6.30 19.07 20.93
CA VAL A 127 -5.20 18.08 20.85
C VAL A 127 -5.06 17.52 19.44
N ILE A 128 -6.17 17.13 18.81
CA ILE A 128 -6.16 16.54 17.46
C ILE A 128 -5.97 17.62 16.38
N GLY A 129 -6.45 18.84 16.62
CA GLY A 129 -6.33 19.98 15.71
C GLY A 129 -7.33 19.98 14.56
N VAL A 130 -8.10 18.90 14.37
CA VAL A 130 -9.13 18.76 13.34
C VAL A 130 -10.32 17.94 13.87
N PRO A 131 -11.53 18.11 13.30
CA PRO A 131 -12.67 17.25 13.62
C PRO A 131 -12.38 15.79 13.23
N VAL A 132 -12.72 14.85 14.11
CA VAL A 132 -12.78 13.42 13.78
C VAL A 132 -14.23 13.01 13.71
N HIS A 133 -14.62 12.39 12.59
CA HIS A 133 -15.99 11.96 12.35
C HIS A 133 -16.15 10.47 12.64
N ASP A 134 -17.09 10.11 13.50
CA ASP A 134 -17.33 8.70 13.85
C ASP A 134 -18.02 7.94 12.72
N ALA A 135 -17.23 7.21 11.94
CA ALA A 135 -17.72 6.38 10.85
C ALA A 135 -18.51 5.17 11.39
N ILE A 136 -18.13 4.61 12.54
CA ILE A 136 -18.76 3.40 13.07
C ILE A 136 -20.13 3.71 13.66
N ARG A 137 -20.28 4.86 14.32
CA ARG A 137 -21.60 5.39 14.70
C ARG A 137 -22.50 5.46 13.49
N LYS A 138 -22.02 6.03 12.38
CA LYS A 138 -22.81 6.19 11.16
C LYS A 138 -23.24 4.85 10.57
N VAL A 139 -22.36 3.84 10.60
CA VAL A 139 -22.70 2.47 10.20
C VAL A 139 -23.80 1.92 11.10
N THR A 140 -23.62 2.03 12.42
CA THR A 140 -24.56 1.54 13.44
C THR A 140 -25.94 2.18 13.33
N GLU A 141 -26.01 3.49 13.09
CA GLU A 141 -27.27 4.23 12.99
C GLU A 141 -28.01 4.02 11.66
N THR A 142 -27.29 3.76 10.57
CA THR A 142 -27.88 3.87 9.23
C THR A 142 -27.79 2.62 8.35
N LYS A 143 -26.93 1.65 8.68
CA LYS A 143 -26.58 0.55 7.76
C LYS A 143 -26.79 -0.85 8.34
N ILE A 144 -26.85 -1.01 9.66
CA ILE A 144 -27.02 -2.35 10.25
C ILE A 144 -28.46 -2.83 10.09
N ARG A 145 -28.61 -4.16 10.01
CA ARG A 145 -29.90 -4.85 10.12
C ARG A 145 -29.91 -5.59 11.45
N GLY A 146 -30.87 -5.31 12.33
CA GLY A 146 -30.92 -5.88 13.68
C GLY A 146 -30.30 -4.97 14.74
N SER A 147 -29.90 -5.55 15.86
CA SER A 147 -29.40 -4.84 17.04
C SER A 147 -27.87 -4.88 17.10
N VAL A 148 -27.27 -3.95 17.84
CA VAL A 148 -25.81 -3.90 18.06
C VAL A 148 -25.28 -5.21 18.64
N GLU A 149 -26.06 -5.82 19.52
CA GLU A 149 -25.76 -7.06 20.23
C GLU A 149 -25.61 -8.27 19.29
N ASP A 150 -26.16 -8.20 18.07
CA ASP A 150 -26.04 -9.26 17.06
C ASP A 150 -24.62 -9.31 16.43
N TYR A 151 -23.83 -8.26 16.64
CA TYR A 151 -22.53 -8.08 15.98
C TYR A 151 -21.41 -7.90 17.03
N PRO A 152 -20.54 -8.92 17.25
CA PRO A 152 -19.51 -8.87 18.28
C PRO A 152 -18.58 -7.65 18.22
N ARG A 153 -18.26 -7.15 17.02
CA ARG A 153 -17.45 -5.94 16.85
C ARG A 153 -18.19 -4.66 17.26
N LEU A 154 -19.50 -4.59 17.05
CA LEU A 154 -20.29 -3.43 17.46
C LEU A 154 -20.50 -3.39 18.98
N VAL A 155 -20.51 -4.55 19.64
CA VAL A 155 -20.48 -4.63 21.11
C VAL A 155 -19.18 -4.02 21.67
N LYS A 156 -18.03 -4.29 21.03
CA LYS A 156 -16.75 -3.68 21.40
C LYS A 156 -16.73 -2.18 21.15
N TYR A 157 -17.29 -1.73 20.02
CA TYR A 157 -17.48 -0.31 19.74
C TYR A 157 -18.37 0.37 20.78
N LYS A 158 -19.51 -0.24 21.15
CA LYS A 158 -20.39 0.26 22.21
C LYS A 158 -19.65 0.37 23.54
N SER A 159 -18.86 -0.63 23.90
CA SER A 159 -18.01 -0.57 25.09
C SER A 159 -17.01 0.58 25.07
N LEU A 160 -16.44 0.92 23.89
CA LEU A 160 -15.59 2.11 23.75
C LEU A 160 -16.40 3.40 24.01
N GLN A 161 -17.58 3.53 23.38
CA GLN A 161 -18.43 4.71 23.56
C GLN A 161 -18.88 4.88 25.02
N ASP A 162 -19.27 3.79 25.70
CA ASP A 162 -19.69 3.82 27.11
C ASP A 162 -18.57 4.39 28.01
N GLN A 163 -17.29 4.07 27.75
CA GLN A 163 -16.17 4.62 28.53
C GLN A 163 -15.89 6.09 28.20
N LEU A 164 -16.06 6.50 26.94
CA LEU A 164 -15.95 7.90 26.53
C LEU A 164 -17.04 8.75 27.19
N GLU A 165 -18.28 8.27 27.22
CA GLU A 165 -19.42 8.94 27.88
C GLU A 165 -19.23 9.01 29.40
N ALA A 166 -18.64 7.98 30.00
CA ALA A 166 -18.29 7.96 31.43
C ALA A 166 -17.09 8.86 31.77
N GLY A 167 -16.34 9.35 30.78
CA GLY A 167 -15.11 10.12 30.97
C GLY A 167 -13.90 9.31 31.43
N ASP A 168 -13.95 7.97 31.30
CA ASP A 168 -12.82 7.08 31.62
C ASP A 168 -11.87 6.98 30.42
N GLU A 169 -11.02 8.01 30.28
CA GLU A 169 -10.07 8.11 29.16
C GLU A 169 -9.06 6.95 29.14
N ALA A 170 -8.63 6.48 30.31
CA ALA A 170 -7.66 5.40 30.42
C ALA A 170 -8.25 4.08 29.88
N LYS A 171 -9.49 3.76 30.28
CA LYS A 171 -10.16 2.55 29.80
C LYS A 171 -10.54 2.65 28.33
N ALA A 172 -11.01 3.82 27.87
CA ALA A 172 -11.28 4.05 26.45
C ALA A 172 -10.01 3.87 25.60
N LEU A 173 -8.86 4.36 26.08
CA LEU A 173 -7.57 4.18 25.41
C LEU A 173 -7.18 2.70 25.33
N GLU A 174 -7.32 1.95 26.42
CA GLU A 174 -7.04 0.50 26.46
C GLU A 174 -7.91 -0.27 25.44
N ILE A 175 -9.22 -0.03 25.43
CA ILE A 175 -10.17 -0.65 24.49
C ILE A 175 -9.80 -0.29 23.04
N GLY A 176 -9.51 0.99 22.78
CA GLY A 176 -9.12 1.47 21.46
C GLY A 176 -7.83 0.84 20.96
N GLN A 177 -6.85 0.62 21.84
CA GLN A 177 -5.59 -0.06 21.48
C GLN A 177 -5.80 -1.57 21.25
N GLN A 178 -6.70 -2.20 22.02
CA GLN A 178 -6.95 -3.63 21.94
C GLN A 178 -7.79 -4.03 20.71
N TYR A 179 -8.82 -3.25 20.39
CA TYR A 179 -9.82 -3.60 19.38
C TYR A 179 -9.87 -2.65 18.18
N GLY A 180 -9.08 -1.57 18.18
CA GLY A 180 -9.11 -0.55 17.12
C GLY A 180 -8.89 -1.11 15.72
N TRP A 181 -8.03 -2.13 15.57
CA TRP A 181 -7.80 -2.80 14.28
C TRP A 181 -9.02 -3.58 13.78
N GLU A 182 -9.75 -4.27 14.67
CA GLU A 182 -10.98 -4.96 14.30
C GLU A 182 -12.09 -3.98 13.91
N LEU A 183 -12.17 -2.85 14.61
CA LEU A 183 -13.10 -1.77 14.33
C LEU A 183 -12.78 -1.03 13.02
N ASP A 184 -11.51 -0.97 12.63
CA ASP A 184 -11.06 -0.28 11.43
C ASP A 184 -11.73 -0.77 10.14
N ALA A 185 -12.10 -2.06 10.07
CA ALA A 185 -12.81 -2.62 8.93
C ALA A 185 -14.13 -1.90 8.60
N LEU A 186 -14.82 -1.36 9.62
CA LEU A 186 -16.07 -0.62 9.46
C LEU A 186 -15.87 0.82 8.95
N LYS A 187 -14.64 1.35 9.04
CA LYS A 187 -14.32 2.74 8.69
C LYS A 187 -14.08 2.94 7.20
N PHE A 188 -13.67 1.91 6.45
CA PHE A 188 -13.33 2.03 5.02
C PHE A 188 -14.52 2.46 4.15
N ILE A 189 -15.55 1.61 4.01
CA ILE A 189 -16.69 1.90 3.13
C ILE A 189 -17.46 3.15 3.60
N MET A 190 -17.65 3.30 4.92
CA MET A 190 -18.32 4.48 5.44
C MET A 190 -17.49 5.76 5.24
N GLY A 191 -16.19 5.72 5.50
CA GLY A 191 -15.31 6.85 5.24
C GLY A 191 -15.31 7.25 3.77
N MET A 192 -15.29 6.27 2.86
CA MET A 192 -15.45 6.49 1.42
C MET A 192 -16.81 7.14 1.09
N GLU A 193 -17.91 6.68 1.71
CA GLU A 193 -19.24 7.26 1.50
C GLU A 193 -19.30 8.71 1.98
N MET A 194 -18.71 8.99 3.15
CA MET A 194 -18.67 10.32 3.76
C MET A 194 -17.87 11.30 2.91
N ILE A 195 -16.63 10.95 2.56
CA ILE A 195 -15.78 11.84 1.76
C ILE A 195 -16.35 12.04 0.36
N TYR A 196 -16.96 11.02 -0.25
CA TYR A 196 -17.59 11.15 -1.57
C TYR A 196 -18.81 12.08 -1.52
N LYS A 197 -19.66 11.96 -0.49
CA LYS A 197 -20.81 12.84 -0.32
C LYS A 197 -20.40 14.30 -0.14
N GLN A 198 -19.32 14.55 0.59
CA GLN A 198 -18.83 15.88 0.87
C GLN A 198 -18.01 16.49 -0.29
N MET A 199 -17.28 15.65 -1.03
CA MET A 199 -16.28 16.07 -2.01
C MET A 199 -16.44 15.39 -3.37
N SER A 200 -17.69 15.12 -3.81
CA SER A 200 -18.00 14.34 -5.02
C SER A 200 -17.34 14.82 -6.33
N TYR A 201 -16.88 16.07 -6.35
CA TYR A 201 -16.22 16.72 -7.48
C TYR A 201 -14.71 16.40 -7.62
N LYS A 202 -14.08 15.73 -6.64
CA LYS A 202 -12.65 15.40 -6.69
C LYS A 202 -12.33 14.40 -7.80
N LYS A 203 -11.18 14.59 -8.46
CA LYS A 203 -10.67 13.70 -9.52
C LYS A 203 -10.09 12.41 -8.94
N TRP A 204 -9.53 12.47 -7.74
CA TRP A 204 -8.90 11.36 -7.04
C TRP A 204 -9.28 11.36 -5.57
N TYR A 205 -9.32 10.16 -4.99
CA TYR A 205 -9.54 9.94 -3.56
C TYR A 205 -8.42 9.06 -3.05
N ILE A 206 -7.80 9.43 -1.93
CA ILE A 206 -6.70 8.67 -1.34
C ILE A 206 -7.07 8.30 0.09
N ILE A 207 -7.11 7.00 0.38
CA ILE A 207 -7.35 6.47 1.73
C ILE A 207 -6.00 6.26 2.40
N LEU A 208 -5.84 6.80 3.62
CA LEU A 208 -4.62 6.77 4.42
C LEU A 208 -4.91 6.27 5.83
N ASP A 209 -3.98 5.54 6.41
CA ASP A 209 -3.93 5.33 7.85
C ASP A 209 -3.21 6.50 8.52
N ASP A 210 -3.40 6.66 9.83
CA ASP A 210 -2.76 7.71 10.64
C ASP A 210 -1.22 7.57 10.77
N ASP A 211 -0.65 6.46 10.28
CA ASP A 211 0.78 6.18 10.22
C ASP A 211 1.31 6.04 8.78
N THR A 212 0.55 6.51 7.78
CA THR A 212 0.94 6.58 6.35
C THR A 212 1.44 7.97 5.97
N PHE A 213 2.55 8.06 5.24
CA PHE A 213 3.05 9.31 4.66
C PHE A 213 3.08 9.23 3.13
N LEU A 214 2.71 10.32 2.45
CA LEU A 214 2.76 10.44 0.99
C LEU A 214 3.90 11.37 0.55
N ILE A 215 4.68 10.94 -0.44
CA ILE A 215 5.76 11.72 -1.03
C ILE A 215 5.17 12.58 -2.16
N ARG A 216 4.98 13.88 -1.88
CA ARG A 216 4.33 14.85 -2.78
C ARG A 216 4.79 14.76 -4.24
N PRO A 217 6.08 14.97 -4.59
CA PRO A 217 6.49 15.03 -5.99
C PRO A 217 6.32 13.70 -6.72
N SER A 218 6.48 12.56 -6.04
CA SER A 218 6.24 11.24 -6.62
C SER A 218 4.76 10.97 -6.87
N LEU A 219 3.88 11.42 -5.97
CA LEU A 219 2.44 11.31 -6.13
C LEU A 219 1.93 12.19 -7.29
N GLU A 220 2.41 13.44 -7.37
CA GLU A 220 2.13 14.35 -8.49
C GLU A 220 2.58 13.75 -9.83
N LEU A 221 3.80 13.20 -9.88
CA LEU A 221 4.33 12.51 -11.05
C LEU A 221 3.42 11.36 -11.49
N LEU A 222 3.02 10.49 -10.57
CA LEU A 222 2.17 9.34 -10.88
C LEU A 222 0.79 9.77 -11.38
N LEU A 223 0.09 10.62 -10.63
CA LEU A 223 -1.28 11.01 -10.95
C LEU A 223 -1.37 11.87 -12.21
N SER A 224 -0.34 12.66 -12.52
CA SER A 224 -0.32 13.52 -13.72
C SER A 224 -0.25 12.77 -15.05
N HIS A 225 0.00 11.46 -15.00
CA HIS A 225 0.07 10.58 -16.16
C HIS A 225 -1.14 9.64 -16.30
N LEU A 226 -2.05 9.64 -15.32
CA LEU A 226 -3.23 8.78 -15.32
C LEU A 226 -4.48 9.58 -15.66
N ASP A 227 -5.37 8.97 -16.46
CA ASP A 227 -6.60 9.62 -16.90
C ASP A 227 -7.64 9.59 -15.77
N PRO A 228 -7.95 10.71 -15.10
CA PRO A 228 -8.91 10.71 -13.99
C PRO A 228 -10.34 10.34 -14.42
N LYS A 229 -10.62 10.28 -15.72
CA LYS A 229 -11.92 9.86 -16.27
C LYS A 229 -12.06 8.35 -16.41
N LYS A 230 -11.02 7.56 -16.08
CA LYS A 230 -11.08 6.10 -16.03
C LYS A 230 -11.23 5.62 -14.60
N ALA A 231 -11.87 4.46 -14.44
CA ALA A 231 -12.06 3.83 -13.15
C ALA A 231 -10.77 3.16 -12.66
N HIS A 232 -9.94 3.92 -11.96
CA HIS A 232 -8.69 3.48 -11.37
C HIS A 232 -8.86 3.00 -9.92
N TYR A 233 -8.16 1.91 -9.59
CA TYR A 233 -7.94 1.39 -8.23
C TYR A 233 -6.48 0.96 -8.10
N ILE A 234 -5.70 1.69 -7.31
CA ILE A 234 -4.23 1.64 -7.31
C ILE A 234 -3.70 1.60 -5.88
N GLY A 235 -2.63 0.85 -5.65
CA GLY A 235 -1.89 0.80 -4.39
C GLY A 235 -0.94 -0.39 -4.32
N ASN A 236 -0.37 -0.65 -3.14
CA ASN A 236 0.51 -1.79 -2.90
C ASN A 236 -0.26 -3.11 -2.91
N ALA A 237 0.03 -4.01 -3.85
CA ALA A 237 -0.77 -5.20 -4.10
C ALA A 237 -0.45 -6.38 -3.17
N VAL A 238 -1.43 -6.78 -2.36
CA VAL A 238 -1.37 -7.94 -1.45
C VAL A 238 -2.52 -8.91 -1.70
N GLY A 239 -2.47 -10.09 -1.06
CA GLY A 239 -3.49 -11.14 -1.23
C GLY A 239 -3.27 -12.04 -2.45
N ASP A 240 -4.22 -12.91 -2.73
CA ASP A 240 -4.18 -13.87 -3.85
C ASP A 240 -5.23 -13.53 -4.91
N TYR A 241 -5.42 -14.41 -5.90
CA TYR A 241 -6.40 -14.16 -6.96
C TYR A 241 -7.85 -14.07 -6.47
N LYS A 242 -8.20 -14.58 -5.27
CA LYS A 242 -9.57 -14.53 -4.73
C LYS A 242 -9.88 -13.21 -4.03
N GLY A 243 -8.84 -12.43 -3.73
CA GLY A 243 -8.94 -11.16 -3.04
C GLY A 243 -7.60 -10.48 -3.15
N ARG A 244 -7.30 -9.95 -4.34
CA ARG A 244 -6.14 -9.10 -4.59
C ARG A 244 -6.54 -7.66 -4.27
N PHE A 245 -5.88 -7.03 -3.32
CA PHE A 245 -6.27 -5.72 -2.79
C PHE A 245 -5.07 -4.81 -2.56
N ALA A 246 -5.31 -3.50 -2.57
CA ALA A 246 -4.33 -2.51 -2.16
C ALA A 246 -4.22 -2.50 -0.63
N HIS A 247 -3.02 -2.70 -0.11
CA HIS A 247 -2.74 -2.66 1.32
C HIS A 247 -3.05 -1.26 1.90
N GLY A 248 -3.99 -1.18 2.84
CA GLY A 248 -4.54 0.06 3.39
C GLY A 248 -3.47 1.02 3.90
N GLY A 249 -2.53 0.50 4.66
CA GLY A 249 -1.45 1.28 5.25
C GLY A 249 -0.48 1.89 4.22
N SER A 250 -0.36 1.30 3.02
CA SER A 250 0.50 1.84 1.96
C SER A 250 -0.13 3.00 1.19
N GLY A 251 -1.37 3.36 1.49
CA GLY A 251 -2.17 4.30 0.72
C GLY A 251 -2.93 3.61 -0.41
N ILE A 252 -4.22 3.92 -0.53
CA ILE A 252 -5.10 3.43 -1.58
C ILE A 252 -5.56 4.61 -2.42
N ILE A 253 -5.33 4.57 -3.73
CA ILE A 253 -5.81 5.60 -4.67
C ILE A 253 -7.00 5.07 -5.45
N ILE A 254 -8.09 5.84 -5.46
CA ILE A 254 -9.32 5.55 -6.19
C ILE A 254 -9.67 6.77 -7.05
N SER A 255 -9.87 6.58 -8.35
CA SER A 255 -10.36 7.67 -9.21
C SER A 255 -11.76 8.15 -8.79
N GLY A 256 -12.08 9.41 -9.06
CA GLY A 256 -13.43 9.94 -8.84
C GLY A 256 -14.49 9.23 -9.67
N VAL A 257 -14.14 8.70 -10.85
CA VAL A 257 -15.05 7.86 -11.64
C VAL A 257 -15.35 6.54 -10.94
N ALA A 258 -14.34 5.87 -10.37
CA ALA A 258 -14.57 4.64 -9.60
C ALA A 258 -15.42 4.89 -8.34
N MET A 259 -15.18 5.99 -7.62
CA MET A 259 -16.00 6.39 -6.47
C MET A 259 -17.46 6.67 -6.88
N ARG A 260 -17.67 7.40 -7.98
CA ARG A 260 -19.01 7.65 -8.50
C ARG A 260 -19.73 6.37 -8.89
N LEU A 261 -19.07 5.50 -9.66
CA LEU A 261 -19.64 4.20 -10.03
C LEU A 261 -20.03 3.38 -8.81
N LEU A 262 -19.20 3.38 -7.75
CA LEU A 262 -19.55 2.68 -6.50
C LEU A 262 -20.83 3.22 -5.87
N PHE A 263 -20.92 4.52 -5.63
CA PHE A 263 -22.05 5.11 -4.91
C PHE A 263 -23.32 5.29 -5.75
N GLU A 264 -23.24 5.15 -7.08
CA GLU A 264 -24.41 5.01 -7.97
C GLU A 264 -25.04 3.61 -7.93
N HIS A 265 -24.39 2.62 -7.30
CA HIS A 265 -24.89 1.25 -7.15
C HIS A 265 -25.21 0.93 -5.67
N PRO A 266 -26.33 1.44 -5.11
CA PRO A 266 -26.63 1.33 -3.69
C PRO A 266 -26.75 -0.12 -3.20
N GLY A 267 -27.18 -1.07 -4.05
CA GLY A 267 -27.24 -2.49 -3.69
C GLY A 267 -25.86 -3.11 -3.41
N ILE A 268 -24.82 -2.71 -4.15
CA ILE A 268 -23.43 -3.14 -3.90
C ILE A 268 -22.91 -2.54 -2.59
N VAL A 269 -23.22 -1.27 -2.35
CA VAL A 269 -22.83 -0.56 -1.12
C VAL A 269 -23.52 -1.18 0.11
N GLU A 270 -24.81 -1.53 0.01
CA GLU A 270 -25.55 -2.21 1.07
C GLU A 270 -24.96 -3.60 1.38
N GLU A 271 -24.60 -4.37 0.35
CA GLU A 271 -23.92 -5.64 0.52
C GLU A 271 -22.55 -5.48 1.19
N ALA A 272 -21.78 -4.45 0.81
CA ALA A 272 -20.50 -4.14 1.43
C ALA A 272 -20.65 -3.84 2.93
N TYR A 273 -21.72 -3.16 3.36
CA TYR A 273 -22.00 -2.95 4.78
C TYR A 273 -22.33 -4.26 5.51
N ALA A 274 -23.09 -5.17 4.90
CA ALA A 274 -23.35 -6.48 5.48
C ALA A 274 -22.05 -7.33 5.58
N GLU A 275 -21.20 -7.28 4.56
CA GLU A 275 -19.91 -7.96 4.52
C GLU A 275 -18.92 -7.40 5.55
N SER A 276 -18.96 -6.08 5.78
CA SER A 276 -18.09 -5.38 6.75
C SER A 276 -18.23 -5.89 8.18
N MET A 277 -19.34 -6.56 8.52
CA MET A 277 -19.56 -7.15 9.84
C MET A 277 -18.73 -8.40 10.09
N LYS A 278 -18.26 -9.06 9.02
CA LYS A 278 -17.52 -10.33 9.07
C LYS A 278 -16.12 -10.23 8.49
N GLU A 279 -15.90 -9.30 7.55
CA GLU A 279 -14.60 -9.09 6.94
C GLU A 279 -13.57 -8.66 8.01
N THR A 280 -12.38 -9.25 7.92
CA THR A 280 -11.26 -9.01 8.83
C THR A 280 -10.44 -7.82 8.36
N TRP A 281 -10.32 -7.64 7.04
CA TRP A 281 -9.47 -6.61 6.44
C TRP A 281 -10.32 -5.60 5.66
N GLY A 282 -10.44 -4.38 6.19
CA GLY A 282 -11.27 -3.35 5.55
C GLY A 282 -10.78 -2.90 4.17
N ASP A 283 -9.48 -2.96 3.92
CA ASP A 283 -8.88 -2.72 2.61
C ASP A 283 -9.21 -3.83 1.60
N ARG A 284 -9.27 -5.08 2.05
CA ARG A 284 -9.82 -6.19 1.25
C ARG A 284 -11.30 -5.96 0.93
N LEU A 285 -12.09 -5.45 1.88
CA LEU A 285 -13.50 -5.09 1.64
C LEU A 285 -13.65 -4.07 0.51
N VAL A 286 -12.77 -3.05 0.47
CA VAL A 286 -12.74 -2.08 -0.65
C VAL A 286 -12.55 -2.80 -1.97
N ALA A 287 -11.56 -3.69 -2.06
CA ALA A 287 -11.27 -4.42 -3.30
C ALA A 287 -12.42 -5.34 -3.73
N THR A 288 -12.95 -6.16 -2.83
CA THR A 288 -14.04 -7.09 -3.16
C THR A 288 -15.32 -6.34 -3.56
N THR A 289 -15.57 -5.18 -2.98
CA THR A 289 -16.67 -4.30 -3.36
C THR A 289 -16.46 -3.72 -4.77
N LEU A 290 -15.28 -3.17 -5.06
CA LEU A 290 -14.96 -2.64 -6.40
C LEU A 290 -14.94 -3.72 -7.49
N GLN A 291 -14.55 -4.95 -7.16
CA GLN A 291 -14.58 -6.10 -8.07
C GLN A 291 -16.00 -6.45 -8.55
N LYS A 292 -17.03 -6.16 -7.74
CA LYS A 292 -18.44 -6.32 -8.15
C LYS A 292 -18.80 -5.39 -9.31
N LEU A 293 -18.07 -4.28 -9.48
CA LEU A 293 -18.19 -3.31 -10.57
C LEU A 293 -17.18 -3.56 -11.70
N GLY A 294 -16.34 -4.59 -11.60
CA GLY A 294 -15.29 -4.87 -12.59
C GLY A 294 -14.09 -3.92 -12.49
N ILE A 295 -13.95 -3.23 -11.36
CA ILE A 295 -12.81 -2.37 -11.06
C ILE A 295 -11.81 -3.21 -10.26
N TYR A 296 -10.69 -3.57 -10.90
CA TYR A 296 -9.67 -4.44 -10.33
C TYR A 296 -8.41 -3.62 -9.99
N LEU A 297 -7.60 -4.14 -9.05
CA LEU A 297 -6.34 -3.50 -8.67
C LEU A 297 -5.37 -3.46 -9.86
N GLU A 298 -4.89 -2.28 -10.20
CA GLU A 298 -3.90 -2.08 -11.26
C GLU A 298 -2.49 -2.35 -10.75
N GLU A 299 -2.11 -3.63 -10.77
CA GLU A 299 -0.83 -4.09 -10.23
C GLU A 299 0.42 -3.51 -10.92
N SER A 300 0.28 -2.90 -12.10
CA SER A 300 1.41 -2.26 -12.81
C SER A 300 2.02 -1.08 -12.06
N TYR A 301 1.32 -0.54 -11.06
CA TYR A 301 1.80 0.60 -10.25
C TYR A 301 2.21 0.20 -8.82
N ASN A 302 2.07 -1.08 -8.45
CA ASN A 302 2.24 -1.52 -7.05
C ASN A 302 3.64 -1.24 -6.49
N HIS A 303 4.66 -1.24 -7.36
CA HIS A 303 6.06 -1.09 -6.99
C HIS A 303 6.41 0.34 -6.61
N HIS A 304 5.49 1.29 -6.74
CA HIS A 304 5.65 2.66 -6.24
C HIS A 304 5.26 2.82 -4.77
N PHE A 305 4.53 1.88 -4.17
CA PHE A 305 3.96 2.02 -2.84
C PHE A 305 4.73 1.18 -1.82
N ASN A 306 5.09 1.78 -0.69
CA ASN A 306 5.83 1.08 0.37
C ASN A 306 4.91 0.70 1.53
N GLY A 307 5.10 -0.51 2.07
CA GLY A 307 4.41 -0.98 3.27
C GLY A 307 5.21 -0.77 4.55
N GLU A 308 6.40 -0.19 4.44
CA GLU A 308 7.42 -0.14 5.48
C GLU A 308 7.80 1.32 5.81
N PRO A 309 8.27 1.62 7.04
CA PRO A 309 8.88 2.89 7.35
C PRO A 309 10.29 2.96 6.75
N PRO A 310 10.90 4.15 6.61
CA PRO A 310 12.22 4.30 5.98
C PRO A 310 13.30 3.38 6.58
N SER A 311 13.29 3.21 7.91
CA SER A 311 14.28 2.43 8.68
C SER A 311 14.43 0.97 8.24
N ILE A 312 13.33 0.32 7.86
CA ILE A 312 13.32 -1.09 7.42
C ILE A 312 12.90 -1.25 5.96
N THR A 313 12.88 -0.16 5.19
CA THR A 313 12.50 -0.16 3.78
C THR A 313 13.44 -1.04 2.97
N ARG A 314 12.88 -2.07 2.35
CA ARG A 314 13.60 -2.95 1.41
C ARG A 314 13.69 -2.28 0.04
N ILE A 315 14.89 -1.89 -0.35
CA ILE A 315 15.22 -1.31 -1.65
C ILE A 315 15.55 -2.44 -2.61
N TRP A 316 14.56 -2.88 -3.39
CA TRP A 316 14.71 -3.99 -4.34
C TRP A 316 15.37 -3.54 -5.63
N GLY A 317 16.13 -4.45 -6.26
CA GLY A 317 16.80 -4.16 -7.53
C GLY A 317 15.86 -3.85 -8.70
N ASP A 318 14.64 -4.38 -8.70
CA ASP A 318 13.68 -4.22 -9.80
C ASP A 318 12.83 -2.94 -9.70
N ARG A 319 12.91 -2.23 -8.58
CA ARG A 319 12.29 -0.91 -8.35
C ARG A 319 13.30 0.15 -7.91
N PHE A 320 14.60 -0.15 -8.00
CA PHE A 320 15.68 0.69 -7.49
C PHE A 320 15.60 2.15 -8.00
N CYS A 321 15.26 2.32 -9.27
CA CYS A 321 15.11 3.62 -9.94
C CYS A 321 13.66 4.13 -9.98
N SER A 322 12.70 3.33 -9.53
CA SER A 322 11.28 3.67 -9.59
C SER A 322 10.94 4.76 -8.58
N PRO A 323 10.02 5.69 -8.91
CA PRO A 323 9.46 6.61 -7.93
C PRO A 323 8.80 5.86 -6.76
N LEU A 324 8.96 6.41 -5.56
CA LEU A 324 8.38 5.96 -4.31
C LEU A 324 7.32 6.96 -3.88
N VAL A 325 6.08 6.49 -3.69
CA VAL A 325 4.89 7.32 -3.44
C VAL A 325 4.54 7.39 -1.97
N SER A 326 4.84 6.36 -1.18
CA SER A 326 4.41 6.30 0.22
C SER A 326 5.41 5.62 1.15
N PHE A 327 5.29 5.94 2.44
CA PHE A 327 5.81 5.15 3.56
C PHE A 327 4.64 4.78 4.48
N HIS A 328 4.81 3.71 5.26
CA HIS A 328 3.79 3.23 6.19
C HIS A 328 4.43 2.77 7.50
N GLY A 329 3.64 2.66 8.57
CA GLY A 329 4.12 2.13 9.84
C GLY A 329 4.97 3.14 10.60
N LEU A 330 4.78 4.44 10.35
CA LEU A 330 5.41 5.56 11.06
C LEU A 330 4.77 5.74 12.45
N ARG A 331 4.86 4.70 13.27
CA ARG A 331 4.11 4.54 14.53
C ARG A 331 4.84 5.10 15.73
N LYS A 332 6.16 5.24 15.65
CA LYS A 332 6.97 5.73 16.77
C LYS A 332 6.75 7.25 16.92
N PRO A 333 6.61 7.78 18.15
CA PRO A 333 6.44 9.21 18.37
C PRO A 333 7.53 10.03 17.66
N GLY A 334 7.12 11.04 16.89
CA GLY A 334 8.03 11.92 16.14
C GLY A 334 8.60 11.34 14.84
N GLU A 335 8.40 10.05 14.53
CA GLU A 335 8.88 9.42 13.29
C GLU A 335 8.21 10.04 12.05
N MET A 336 6.90 10.23 12.10
CA MET A 336 6.11 10.87 11.05
C MET A 336 6.60 12.30 10.77
N VAL A 337 6.79 13.10 11.81
CA VAL A 337 7.30 14.48 11.71
C VAL A 337 8.75 14.50 11.18
N HIS A 338 9.58 13.54 11.58
CA HIS A 338 10.94 13.41 11.06
C HIS A 338 10.93 13.17 9.54
N VAL A 339 10.09 12.26 9.04
CA VAL A 339 9.92 12.04 7.59
C VAL A 339 9.48 13.31 6.87
N GLY A 340 8.48 14.01 7.41
CA GLY A 340 8.01 15.28 6.83
C GLY A 340 9.11 16.35 6.74
N LYS A 341 9.95 16.47 7.79
CA LYS A 341 11.09 17.41 7.81
C LYS A 341 12.18 17.02 6.83
N THR A 342 12.54 15.73 6.76
CA THR A 342 13.57 15.23 5.83
C THR A 342 13.17 15.49 4.38
N LEU A 343 11.87 15.41 4.06
CA LEU A 343 11.35 15.60 2.70
C LEU A 343 10.81 17.01 2.42
N ALA A 344 10.95 17.95 3.36
CA ALA A 344 10.32 19.28 3.28
C ALA A 344 10.75 20.12 2.06
N THR A 345 11.99 19.93 1.60
CA THR A 345 12.58 20.71 0.50
C THR A 345 12.74 19.89 -0.78
N VAL A 346 12.18 18.68 -0.82
CA VAL A 346 12.30 17.77 -1.96
C VAL A 346 11.24 18.12 -3.01
N GLU A 347 11.69 18.66 -4.13
CA GLU A 347 10.84 19.02 -5.28
C GLU A 347 10.81 17.93 -6.37
N ASP A 348 11.84 17.09 -6.41
CA ASP A 348 11.94 16.00 -7.40
C ASP A 348 11.35 14.68 -6.86
N PRO A 349 10.82 13.81 -7.74
CA PRO A 349 10.32 12.49 -7.35
C PRO A 349 11.38 11.65 -6.62
N VAL A 350 11.08 11.25 -5.39
CA VAL A 350 11.94 10.37 -4.58
C VAL A 350 11.91 8.96 -5.16
N ARG A 351 13.06 8.35 -5.40
CA ARG A 351 13.20 6.97 -5.86
C ARG A 351 13.51 6.04 -4.68
N TRP A 352 13.29 4.74 -4.86
CA TRP A 352 13.61 3.75 -3.81
C TRP A 352 15.05 3.81 -3.33
N ARG A 353 16.02 4.05 -4.23
CA ARG A 353 17.44 4.20 -3.84
C ARG A 353 17.71 5.42 -2.96
N ASP A 354 16.93 6.48 -3.10
CA ASP A 354 17.20 7.77 -2.45
C ASP A 354 16.88 7.70 -0.95
N VAL A 355 16.04 6.74 -0.54
CA VAL A 355 15.81 6.38 0.87
C VAL A 355 17.12 6.13 1.60
N TRP A 356 18.12 5.54 0.92
CA TRP A 356 19.44 5.31 1.49
C TRP A 356 20.09 6.57 2.01
N GLU A 357 20.23 7.57 1.15
CA GLU A 357 20.94 8.80 1.47
C GLU A 357 20.09 9.69 2.40
N MET A 358 18.79 9.79 2.13
CA MET A 358 17.87 10.65 2.88
C MET A 358 17.71 10.22 4.35
N PHE A 359 17.70 8.91 4.62
CA PHE A 359 17.41 8.39 5.97
C PHE A 359 18.56 7.59 6.59
N GLY A 360 19.54 7.14 5.79
CA GLY A 360 20.74 6.45 6.27
C GLY A 360 21.90 7.37 6.62
N GLY A 361 21.83 8.67 6.25
CA GLY A 361 22.82 9.68 6.63
C GLY A 361 24.18 9.58 5.94
N SER A 362 24.33 8.70 4.95
CA SER A 362 25.54 8.54 4.14
C SER A 362 25.18 8.21 2.69
N PRO A 363 25.92 8.70 1.69
CA PRO A 363 25.74 8.28 0.31
C PRO A 363 25.97 6.78 0.15
N ILE A 364 25.12 6.13 -0.65
CA ILE A 364 25.24 4.68 -0.93
C ILE A 364 26.60 4.31 -1.55
N SER A 365 27.32 5.27 -2.14
CA SER A 365 28.67 5.08 -2.68
C SER A 365 29.73 4.81 -1.63
N GLU A 366 29.52 5.16 -0.36
CA GLU A 366 30.46 4.82 0.71
C GLU A 366 30.59 3.31 0.90
N LEU A 367 29.57 2.55 0.48
CA LEU A 367 29.58 1.09 0.46
C LEU A 367 30.63 0.50 -0.50
N ALA A 368 31.19 1.31 -1.41
CA ALA A 368 32.32 0.91 -2.26
C ALA A 368 33.57 0.57 -1.44
N ASN A 369 33.77 1.27 -0.32
CA ASN A 369 34.97 1.19 0.51
C ASN A 369 34.77 0.31 1.74
N SER A 370 33.52 -0.02 2.11
CA SER A 370 33.21 -0.89 3.24
C SER A 370 33.47 -2.35 2.87
N GLN A 371 34.75 -2.74 2.84
CA GLN A 371 35.12 -4.08 2.38
C GLN A 371 34.57 -5.21 3.27
N THR A 372 34.32 -5.00 4.57
CA THR A 372 33.81 -6.09 5.43
C THR A 372 33.48 -5.58 6.82
N ARG A 373 32.23 -5.18 7.10
CA ARG A 373 31.57 -5.02 8.42
C ARG A 373 30.85 -3.69 8.50
N LEU A 374 29.67 -3.66 7.90
CA LEU A 374 28.66 -2.74 8.39
C LEU A 374 28.09 -3.37 9.65
N SER A 375 28.05 -2.61 10.74
CA SER A 375 27.50 -3.04 12.02
C SER A 375 25.96 -3.11 12.00
N ALA A 376 25.34 -2.88 10.84
CA ALA A 376 23.91 -2.90 10.64
C ALA A 376 23.52 -4.08 9.74
N ASP A 377 22.35 -4.68 9.96
CA ASP A 377 21.87 -5.81 9.17
C ASP A 377 21.18 -5.30 7.90
N HIS A 378 21.80 -5.46 6.72
CA HIS A 378 21.28 -4.98 5.43
C HIS A 378 20.35 -5.99 4.70
N VAL A 379 20.11 -7.16 5.31
CA VAL A 379 19.13 -8.15 4.83
C VAL A 379 17.83 -8.05 5.63
N GLY A 380 17.95 -7.91 6.95
CA GLY A 380 16.84 -7.85 7.89
C GLY A 380 16.18 -9.22 8.11
N LYS A 381 14.89 -9.22 8.45
CA LYS A 381 14.12 -10.45 8.65
C LYS A 381 14.01 -11.23 7.35
N ALA A 382 14.40 -12.50 7.38
CA ALA A 382 14.28 -13.41 6.24
C ALA A 382 12.81 -13.71 5.88
N ASP A 383 12.55 -13.91 4.59
CA ASP A 383 11.25 -14.25 3.99
C ASP A 383 11.41 -15.23 2.82
N GLU A 384 10.35 -15.49 2.05
CA GLU A 384 10.35 -16.40 0.91
C GLU A 384 11.29 -16.02 -0.25
N HIS A 385 11.76 -14.78 -0.30
CA HIS A 385 12.69 -14.27 -1.31
C HIS A 385 14.13 -14.24 -0.81
N THR A 386 14.33 -14.42 0.50
CA THR A 386 15.65 -14.58 1.11
C THR A 386 16.20 -15.96 0.80
N ARG A 387 17.47 -16.03 0.41
CA ARG A 387 18.18 -17.30 0.28
C ARG A 387 19.04 -17.52 1.50
N THR A 388 18.82 -18.64 2.19
CA THR A 388 19.52 -18.97 3.42
C THR A 388 20.38 -20.21 3.24
N TRP A 389 21.62 -20.15 3.73
CA TRP A 389 22.55 -21.27 3.82
C TRP A 389 22.97 -21.48 5.28
N GLY A 390 22.94 -22.72 5.74
CA GLY A 390 23.57 -23.14 7.00
C GLY A 390 25.05 -23.46 6.81
N ASP A 391 25.76 -23.60 7.92
CA ASP A 391 27.15 -24.09 8.01
C ASP A 391 28.17 -23.32 7.17
N VAL A 392 27.90 -22.03 6.92
CA VAL A 392 28.83 -21.14 6.21
C VAL A 392 29.97 -20.78 7.14
N GLN A 393 31.22 -20.99 6.69
CA GLN A 393 32.39 -20.95 7.58
C GLN A 393 32.78 -19.55 8.05
N SER A 394 32.47 -18.51 7.27
CA SER A 394 32.83 -17.12 7.59
C SER A 394 31.95 -16.09 6.88
N ALA A 395 32.06 -14.83 7.28
CA ALA A 395 31.39 -13.71 6.62
C ALA A 395 31.85 -13.53 5.17
N GLU A 396 33.13 -13.73 4.90
CA GLU A 396 33.74 -13.66 3.56
C GLU A 396 33.19 -14.77 2.65
N ALA A 397 32.96 -15.96 3.19
CA ALA A 397 32.30 -17.05 2.45
C ALA A 397 30.84 -16.70 2.11
N CYS A 398 30.13 -16.00 3.01
CA CYS A 398 28.78 -15.50 2.74
C CYS A 398 28.77 -14.40 1.65
N GLN A 399 29.73 -13.46 1.73
CA GLN A 399 29.94 -12.43 0.72
C GLN A 399 30.25 -13.02 -0.66
N ALA A 400 31.13 -14.02 -0.73
CA ALA A 400 31.47 -14.71 -1.98
C ALA A 400 30.22 -15.35 -2.62
N LYS A 401 29.38 -16.03 -1.82
CA LYS A 401 28.09 -16.56 -2.29
C LYS A 401 27.19 -15.45 -2.84
N CYS A 402 27.14 -14.29 -2.19
CA CYS A 402 26.39 -13.14 -2.71
C CYS A 402 26.87 -12.69 -4.08
N GLN A 403 28.20 -12.59 -4.25
CA GLN A 403 28.80 -12.20 -5.52
C GLN A 403 28.49 -13.20 -6.64
N GLU A 404 28.55 -14.51 -6.35
CA GLU A 404 28.16 -15.59 -7.28
C GLU A 404 26.70 -15.51 -7.73
N HIS A 405 25.81 -15.02 -6.86
CA HIS A 405 24.38 -14.87 -7.17
C HIS A 405 24.04 -13.61 -7.99
N GLY A 406 25.01 -12.72 -8.25
CA GLY A 406 24.85 -11.56 -9.13
C GLY A 406 23.61 -10.74 -8.79
N ARG A 407 22.79 -10.40 -9.80
CA ARG A 407 21.56 -9.60 -9.64
C ARG A 407 20.51 -10.15 -8.66
N ARG A 408 20.64 -11.40 -8.22
CA ARG A 408 19.74 -12.02 -7.22
C ARG A 408 20.22 -11.79 -5.78
N CYS A 409 21.37 -11.15 -5.59
CA CYS A 409 21.88 -10.75 -4.29
C CYS A 409 22.37 -9.30 -4.32
N LEU A 410 21.65 -8.40 -3.65
CA LEU A 410 22.05 -7.02 -3.40
C LEU A 410 22.63 -6.81 -2.00
N ALA A 411 22.20 -7.60 -1.01
CA ALA A 411 22.77 -7.59 0.34
C ALA A 411 22.91 -9.00 0.91
N TRP A 412 23.79 -9.12 1.90
CA TRP A 412 24.08 -10.36 2.60
C TRP A 412 24.28 -10.11 4.08
N THR A 413 23.88 -11.06 4.91
CA THR A 413 24.07 -11.03 6.37
C THR A 413 24.51 -12.41 6.84
N TYR A 414 25.61 -12.44 7.58
CA TYR A 414 26.16 -13.61 8.24
C TYR A 414 25.93 -13.55 9.75
N GLU A 415 25.20 -14.52 10.29
CA GLU A 415 24.95 -14.69 11.72
C GLU A 415 26.03 -15.61 12.31
N GLN A 416 26.97 -15.03 13.07
CA GLN A 416 28.18 -15.74 13.52
C GLN A 416 27.86 -16.92 14.45
N GLY A 417 26.92 -16.74 15.38
CA GLY A 417 26.59 -17.75 16.40
C GLY A 417 26.00 -19.05 15.85
N VAL A 418 25.37 -19.00 14.68
CA VAL A 418 24.70 -20.16 14.04
C VAL A 418 25.25 -20.48 12.66
N ARG A 419 26.34 -19.82 12.24
CA ARG A 419 26.99 -20.00 10.93
C ARG A 419 26.01 -19.92 9.75
N ARG A 420 25.04 -19.01 9.86
CA ARG A 420 23.97 -18.85 8.86
C ARG A 420 24.27 -17.66 7.96
N CYS A 421 24.15 -17.87 6.66
CA CYS A 421 24.27 -16.83 5.64
C CYS A 421 22.90 -16.59 5.01
N ASN A 422 22.43 -15.35 5.07
CA ASN A 422 21.22 -14.89 4.40
C ASN A 422 21.60 -13.94 3.27
N LEU A 423 21.01 -14.12 2.10
CA LEU A 423 21.17 -13.26 0.94
C LEU A 423 19.81 -12.72 0.49
N SER A 424 19.75 -11.45 0.12
CA SER A 424 18.53 -10.80 -0.35
C SER A 424 18.69 -10.14 -1.72
N PRO A 425 17.65 -10.14 -2.57
CA PRO A 425 17.56 -9.32 -3.79
C PRO A 425 17.25 -7.83 -3.52
N TRP A 426 17.22 -7.42 -2.26
CA TRP A 426 17.14 -6.03 -1.80
C TRP A 426 18.31 -5.70 -0.87
N LEU A 427 18.43 -4.43 -0.55
CA LEU A 427 19.21 -3.91 0.58
C LEU A 427 18.31 -3.01 1.44
N LEU A 428 18.65 -2.83 2.70
CA LEU A 428 17.98 -1.89 3.60
C LEU A 428 19.02 -1.09 4.40
N LEU A 429 18.62 0.05 4.97
CA LEU A 429 19.52 1.00 5.66
C LEU A 429 20.34 0.34 6.76
N GLY A 430 19.68 -0.53 7.51
CA GLY A 430 20.25 -1.27 8.62
C GLY A 430 19.17 -1.52 9.66
N ALA A 431 18.76 -2.77 9.86
CA ALA A 431 17.81 -3.07 10.94
C ALA A 431 18.51 -2.92 12.30
N ASP A 432 17.82 -2.28 13.26
CA ASP A 432 18.25 -2.24 14.66
C ASP A 432 18.47 -3.69 15.18
N GLU A 433 19.50 -3.90 16.02
CA GLU A 433 19.87 -5.19 16.64
C GLU A 433 20.73 -6.16 15.82
N ALA A 434 21.87 -5.70 15.29
CA ALA A 434 22.86 -6.57 14.68
C ALA A 434 23.98 -7.04 15.65
N MET A 435 23.62 -7.46 16.87
CA MET A 435 24.60 -8.14 17.74
C MET A 435 25.01 -9.49 17.10
N GLN A 436 26.32 -9.72 16.98
CA GLN A 436 26.92 -10.94 16.38
C GLN A 436 26.56 -11.20 14.90
N LYS A 437 26.11 -10.18 14.18
CA LYS A 437 25.90 -10.24 12.73
C LYS A 437 27.02 -9.49 12.00
N THR A 438 27.37 -9.97 10.81
CA THR A 438 28.23 -9.25 9.88
C THR A 438 27.48 -9.14 8.56
N SER A 439 27.29 -7.92 8.06
CA SER A 439 26.51 -7.67 6.86
C SER A 439 27.28 -6.81 5.86
N GLY A 440 26.83 -6.85 4.61
CA GLY A 440 27.36 -6.05 3.52
C GLY A 440 26.46 -6.04 2.30
N VAL A 441 26.82 -5.21 1.33
CA VAL A 441 26.12 -5.11 0.04
C VAL A 441 26.97 -5.68 -1.09
N ASN A 442 26.30 -6.15 -2.14
CA ASN A 442 26.93 -6.53 -3.39
C ASN A 442 27.21 -5.28 -4.23
N TRP A 443 28.24 -4.54 -3.84
CA TRP A 443 28.58 -3.25 -4.46
C TRP A 443 28.64 -3.27 -6.00
N PRO A 444 29.26 -4.27 -6.67
CA PRO A 444 29.23 -4.34 -8.14
C PRO A 444 27.81 -4.32 -8.75
N GLN A 445 26.84 -4.95 -8.10
CA GLN A 445 25.45 -4.95 -8.57
C GLN A 445 24.74 -3.63 -8.24
N VAL A 446 24.93 -3.09 -7.04
CA VAL A 446 24.37 -1.79 -6.63
C VAL A 446 24.90 -0.68 -7.55
N LYS A 447 26.20 -0.64 -7.80
CA LYS A 447 26.83 0.32 -8.73
C LYS A 447 26.25 0.22 -10.15
N LYS A 448 25.97 -1.00 -10.62
CA LYS A 448 25.33 -1.20 -11.93
C LYS A 448 23.91 -0.61 -11.95
N LEU A 449 23.12 -0.84 -10.91
CA LEU A 449 21.78 -0.27 -10.79
C LEU A 449 21.79 1.26 -10.69
N GLN A 450 22.75 1.83 -9.96
CA GLN A 450 22.91 3.28 -9.88
C GLN A 450 23.14 3.92 -11.26
N GLY A 451 23.93 3.27 -12.13
CA GLY A 451 24.18 3.76 -13.49
C GLY A 451 23.04 3.52 -14.48
N THR A 452 21.96 2.85 -14.08
CA THR A 452 20.75 2.69 -14.91
C THR A 452 19.65 3.69 -14.58
N CYS A 453 19.80 4.43 -13.47
CA CYS A 453 19.00 5.62 -13.18
C CYS A 453 19.79 6.89 -13.52
#